data_AF-A0A0P7XN35-F1
#
_entry.id   AF-A0A0P7XN35-F1
#
_cell.length_a   1.000
_cell.length_b   1.000
_cell.length_c   1.000
_cell.angle_alpha   90.00
_cell.angle_beta   90.00
_cell.angle_gamma   90.00
#
_symmetry.space_group_name_H-M   'P 1'
#
loop_
_entity.id
_entity.type
_entity.pdbx_description
1 polymer ?
#
loop_
_entity_poly.entity_id
_entity_poly.type
_entity_poly.pdbx_seq_one_letter_code
_entity_poly.pdbx_strand_id
1 'polypeptide(L)'
;MSLENDTQAPNPGCKIMTFRPTMEEFRDFGKYIAYIETQGAHRAGLAKVVPPEEWKPRKSYETIEEMVIPAPIMQVVTGQSGLFTQYNIQKKSMTVGEYRKLANSKKYCTPHHKDFDDLERKYWKNLTFVSPIYGADISGSLYDEDVAEWNIGHLNTLLDMVEQECGIVIEGVNTPYLYFGMWKTTFAWHTEDMDLYSINYLHFGQPKSW
;
A
#
# COMPACT_ATOMS: atom_id res chain seq x y z
N MET A 1 12.76 -29.61 40.55
CA MET A 1 13.28 -28.44 39.84
C MET A 1 13.05 -28.70 38.37
N SER A 2 11.95 -28.18 37.81
CA SER A 2 11.66 -28.10 36.36
C SER A 2 10.17 -27.77 36.17
N LEU A 3 9.84 -26.49 36.15
CA LEU A 3 8.69 -25.98 35.40
C LEU A 3 9.30 -25.13 34.31
N GLU A 4 9.65 -25.76 33.19
CA GLU A 4 9.87 -25.04 31.95
C GLU A 4 8.51 -24.49 31.54
N ASN A 5 8.28 -23.21 31.83
CA ASN A 5 7.21 -22.45 31.19
C ASN A 5 7.58 -22.34 29.72
N ASP A 6 7.08 -23.28 28.92
CA ASP A 6 7.13 -23.23 27.46
C ASP A 6 6.14 -22.14 27.01
N THR A 7 6.51 -20.88 27.22
CA THR A 7 5.76 -19.73 26.68
C THR A 7 5.94 -19.75 25.17
N GLN A 8 5.04 -20.44 24.48
CA GLN A 8 4.98 -20.47 23.03
C GLN A 8 5.02 -19.04 22.48
N ALA A 9 5.99 -18.76 21.61
CA ALA A 9 6.16 -17.44 21.01
C ALA A 9 4.85 -16.98 20.34
N PRO A 10 4.45 -15.69 20.49
CA PRO A 10 3.19 -15.20 19.96
C PRO A 10 3.13 -15.38 18.44
N ASN A 11 1.92 -15.63 17.91
CA ASN A 11 1.65 -15.95 16.49
C ASN A 11 2.54 -17.09 15.91
N PRO A 12 2.48 -18.33 16.48
CA PRO A 12 3.32 -19.44 16.01
C PRO A 12 3.02 -19.89 14.57
N GLY A 13 1.84 -19.57 14.04
CA GLY A 13 1.45 -19.88 12.67
C GLY A 13 1.81 -18.82 11.64
N CYS A 14 2.52 -17.74 12.02
CA CYS A 14 2.91 -16.63 11.16
C CYS A 14 1.75 -16.09 10.30
N LYS A 15 0.54 -16.02 10.87
CA LYS A 15 -0.66 -15.56 10.16
C LYS A 15 -0.71 -14.04 10.14
N ILE A 16 -1.21 -13.47 9.04
CA ILE A 16 -1.51 -12.03 8.96
C ILE A 16 -2.54 -11.67 10.03
N MET A 17 -2.20 -10.69 10.87
CA MET A 17 -3.05 -10.23 11.97
C MET A 17 -3.79 -8.94 11.58
N THR A 18 -5.01 -8.77 12.09
CA THR A 18 -5.77 -7.52 11.93
C THR A 18 -5.98 -6.88 13.29
N PHE A 19 -5.63 -5.60 13.41
CA PHE A 19 -5.75 -4.79 14.62
C PHE A 19 -6.77 -3.65 14.44
N ARG A 20 -7.39 -3.22 15.53
CA ARG A 20 -8.43 -2.17 15.57
C ARG A 20 -8.19 -1.26 16.78
N PRO A 21 -7.21 -0.34 16.70
CA PRO A 21 -6.90 0.55 17.81
C PRO A 21 -8.10 1.43 18.17
N THR A 22 -8.17 1.82 19.45
CA THR A 22 -8.92 3.00 19.88
C THR A 22 -8.20 4.28 19.44
N MET A 23 -8.89 5.43 19.46
CA MET A 23 -8.23 6.72 19.18
C MET A 23 -7.07 7.01 20.14
N GLU A 24 -7.12 6.55 21.39
CA GLU A 24 -6.02 6.74 22.34
C GLU A 24 -4.78 5.94 21.92
N GLU A 25 -4.97 4.68 21.52
CA GLU A 25 -3.89 3.82 21.01
C GLU A 25 -3.36 4.30 19.65
N PHE A 26 -4.23 4.89 18.83
CA PHE A 26 -3.88 5.37 17.49
C PHE A 26 -3.07 6.68 17.49
N ARG A 27 -3.00 7.41 18.61
CA ARG A 27 -2.23 8.68 18.68
C ARG A 27 -0.73 8.51 18.51
N ASP A 28 -0.17 7.40 18.98
CA ASP A 28 1.28 7.16 18.98
C ASP A 28 1.60 5.99 18.04
N PHE A 29 2.05 6.33 16.83
CA PHE A 29 2.41 5.36 15.81
C PHE A 29 3.50 4.40 16.29
N GLY A 30 4.63 4.92 16.77
CA GLY A 30 5.78 4.10 17.18
C GLY A 30 5.44 3.14 18.32
N LYS A 31 4.71 3.63 19.33
CA LYS A 31 4.24 2.78 20.45
C LYS A 31 3.29 1.69 19.98
N TYR A 32 2.39 1.99 19.03
CA TYR A 32 1.46 1.01 18.52
C TYR A 32 2.13 -0.05 17.63
N ILE A 33 3.13 0.34 16.83
CA ILE A 33 3.97 -0.61 16.09
C ILE A 33 4.68 -1.57 17.05
N ALA A 34 5.33 -1.05 18.09
CA ALA A 34 5.96 -1.88 19.12
C ALA A 34 4.94 -2.83 19.79
N TYR A 35 3.72 -2.35 20.06
CA TYR A 35 2.64 -3.19 20.61
C TYR A 35 2.27 -4.34 19.67
N ILE A 36 1.99 -4.10 18.38
CA ILE A 36 1.60 -5.20 17.48
C ILE A 36 2.73 -6.22 17.28
N GLU A 37 4.00 -5.79 17.43
CA GLU A 37 5.13 -6.71 17.43
C GLU A 37 5.14 -7.62 18.65
N THR A 38 4.80 -7.12 19.85
CA THR A 38 4.65 -7.98 21.04
C THR A 38 3.57 -9.05 20.85
N GLN A 39 2.57 -8.78 19.99
CA GLN A 39 1.53 -9.74 19.63
C GLN A 39 1.96 -10.72 18.53
N GLY A 40 3.18 -10.58 17.99
CA GLY A 40 3.76 -11.46 16.97
C GLY A 40 3.37 -11.10 15.53
N ALA A 41 2.92 -9.87 15.26
CA ALA A 41 2.49 -9.46 13.91
C ALA A 41 3.62 -9.52 12.86
N HIS A 42 4.82 -9.06 13.23
CA HIS A 42 6.01 -9.05 12.36
C HIS A 42 6.38 -10.43 11.80
N ARG A 43 6.01 -11.51 12.50
CA ARG A 43 6.30 -12.89 12.06
C ARG A 43 5.63 -13.28 10.76
N ALA A 44 4.52 -12.62 10.40
CA ALA A 44 3.82 -12.83 9.14
C ALA A 44 4.41 -12.01 7.98
N GLY A 45 5.25 -11.01 8.27
CA GLY A 45 5.74 -10.03 7.28
C GLY A 45 4.72 -8.97 6.86
N LEU A 46 3.44 -9.10 7.29
CA LEU A 46 2.38 -8.13 6.99
C LEU A 46 1.34 -8.11 8.12
N ALA A 47 0.84 -6.91 8.45
CA ALA A 47 -0.26 -6.70 9.37
C ALA A 47 -1.27 -5.71 8.80
N LYS A 48 -2.55 -5.88 9.15
CA LYS A 48 -3.61 -4.93 8.81
C LYS A 48 -4.01 -4.14 10.04
N VAL A 49 -4.04 -2.82 9.95
CA VAL A 49 -4.61 -1.94 10.97
C VAL A 49 -5.84 -1.26 10.38
N VAL A 50 -6.99 -1.42 11.04
CA VAL A 50 -8.21 -0.69 10.69
C VAL A 50 -8.31 0.49 11.64
N PRO A 51 -8.19 1.75 11.17
CA PRO A 51 -8.19 2.91 12.03
C PRO A 51 -9.55 3.09 12.73
N PRO A 52 -9.61 3.88 13.82
CA PRO A 52 -10.86 4.26 14.46
C PRO A 52 -11.86 4.89 13.48
N GLU A 53 -13.15 4.65 13.65
CA GLU A 53 -14.19 5.07 12.69
C GLU A 53 -14.30 6.60 12.57
N GLU A 54 -13.99 7.31 13.64
CA GLU A 54 -13.98 8.77 13.72
C GLU A 54 -12.77 9.41 13.02
N TRP A 55 -11.69 8.65 12.79
CA TRP A 55 -10.48 9.16 12.17
C TRP A 55 -10.60 9.20 10.64
N LYS A 56 -10.15 10.31 10.06
CA LYS A 56 -10.04 10.48 8.61
C LYS A 56 -8.75 11.21 8.27
N PRO A 57 -7.99 10.74 7.27
CA PRO A 57 -6.76 11.40 6.86
C PRO A 57 -7.02 12.67 6.05
N ARG A 58 -8.25 12.86 5.57
CA ARG A 58 -8.64 13.96 4.70
C ARG A 58 -10.14 14.23 4.74
N LYS A 59 -10.52 15.50 4.65
CA LYS A 59 -11.92 15.97 4.62
C LYS A 59 -12.64 15.64 3.32
N SER A 60 -12.00 15.82 2.16
CA SER A 60 -12.61 15.59 0.85
C SER A 60 -11.59 15.21 -0.23
N TYR A 61 -12.00 14.37 -1.18
CA TYR A 61 -11.20 13.94 -2.33
C TYR A 61 -11.64 14.60 -3.65
N GLU A 62 -12.45 15.65 -3.64
CA GLU A 62 -13.03 16.24 -4.86
C GLU A 62 -12.00 16.87 -5.81
N THR A 63 -10.91 17.43 -5.28
CA THR A 63 -9.88 18.15 -6.06
C THR A 63 -8.82 17.23 -6.68
N ILE A 64 -8.83 15.94 -6.35
CA ILE A 64 -7.76 15.04 -6.79
C ILE A 64 -7.74 14.84 -8.30
N GLU A 65 -8.86 15.07 -9.00
CA GLU A 65 -8.98 14.81 -10.43
C GLU A 65 -8.04 15.67 -11.28
N GLU A 66 -7.66 16.84 -10.77
CA GLU A 66 -6.76 17.80 -11.41
C GLU A 66 -5.29 17.45 -11.21
N MET A 67 -4.97 16.57 -10.25
CA MET A 67 -3.61 16.14 -10.00
C MET A 67 -3.02 15.45 -11.23
N VAL A 68 -1.73 15.70 -11.46
CA VAL A 68 -1.00 15.14 -12.59
C VAL A 68 -0.30 13.86 -12.15
N ILE A 69 -0.45 12.81 -12.95
CA ILE A 69 0.38 11.62 -12.93
C ILE A 69 1.49 11.85 -13.97
N PRO A 70 2.73 12.17 -13.54
CA PRO A 70 3.78 12.65 -14.45
C PRO A 70 4.31 11.54 -15.37
N ALA A 71 4.49 10.32 -14.83
CA ALA A 71 5.11 9.21 -15.55
C ALA A 71 4.35 7.89 -15.33
N PRO A 72 3.08 7.77 -15.79
CA PRO A 72 2.34 6.51 -15.66
C PRO A 72 3.04 5.39 -16.44
N ILE A 73 3.04 4.18 -15.89
CA ILE A 73 3.74 3.02 -16.46
C ILE A 73 2.74 1.98 -16.98
N MET A 74 2.89 1.53 -18.22
CA MET A 74 2.17 0.36 -18.72
C MET A 74 2.92 -0.91 -18.33
N GLN A 75 2.22 -1.83 -17.67
CA GLN A 75 2.80 -3.06 -17.15
C GLN A 75 2.62 -4.20 -18.15
N VAL A 76 3.66 -4.49 -18.91
CA VAL A 76 3.71 -5.60 -19.85
C VAL A 76 4.17 -6.84 -19.11
N VAL A 77 3.36 -7.87 -19.08
CA VAL A 77 3.69 -9.12 -18.39
C VAL A 77 3.89 -10.24 -19.40
N THR A 78 5.00 -10.96 -19.28
CA THR A 78 5.30 -12.17 -20.05
C THR A 78 5.51 -13.34 -19.09
N GLY A 79 5.30 -14.57 -19.55
CA GLY A 79 5.44 -15.77 -18.72
C GLY A 79 4.20 -16.66 -18.77
N GLN A 80 4.26 -17.77 -18.02
CA GLN A 80 3.23 -18.81 -18.01
C GLN A 80 3.32 -19.66 -16.74
N SER A 81 2.26 -20.41 -16.45
CA SER A 81 2.22 -21.37 -15.34
C SER A 81 2.59 -20.79 -13.97
N GLY A 82 2.15 -19.55 -13.69
CA GLY A 82 2.37 -18.89 -12.39
C GLY A 82 3.70 -18.16 -12.26
N LEU A 83 4.61 -18.29 -13.23
CA LEU A 83 5.89 -17.57 -13.26
C LEU A 83 5.87 -16.51 -14.36
N PHE A 84 6.02 -15.26 -13.96
CA PHE A 84 5.90 -14.11 -14.85
C PHE A 84 7.01 -13.09 -14.61
N THR A 85 7.35 -12.37 -15.68
CA THR A 85 8.23 -11.21 -15.65
C THR A 85 7.43 -9.98 -16.10
N GLN A 86 7.51 -8.90 -15.32
CA GLN A 86 6.88 -7.63 -15.63
C GLN A 86 7.91 -6.63 -16.18
N TYR A 87 7.55 -5.94 -17.25
CA TYR A 87 8.29 -4.82 -17.85
C TYR A 87 7.44 -3.55 -17.80
N ASN A 88 8.05 -2.44 -17.42
CA ASN A 88 7.38 -1.16 -17.33
C ASN A 88 7.69 -0.31 -18.57
N ILE A 89 6.64 0.13 -19.28
CA ILE A 89 6.75 1.05 -20.41
C ILE A 89 6.13 2.38 -20.01
N GLN A 90 6.95 3.39 -19.77
CA GLN A 90 6.49 4.73 -19.44
C GLN A 90 5.57 5.30 -20.53
N LYS A 91 4.50 5.95 -20.10
CA LYS A 91 3.52 6.65 -20.94
C LYS A 91 3.59 8.15 -20.69
N LYS A 92 2.93 8.91 -21.55
CA LYS A 92 2.80 10.36 -21.41
C LYS A 92 2.02 10.67 -20.13
N SER A 93 2.34 11.81 -19.53
CA SER A 93 1.62 12.34 -18.38
C SER A 93 0.11 12.44 -18.67
N MET A 94 -0.68 12.28 -17.62
CA MET A 94 -2.13 12.44 -17.66
C MET A 94 -2.64 12.89 -16.29
N THR A 95 -3.84 13.46 -16.23
CA THR A 95 -4.46 13.78 -14.95
C THR A 95 -5.08 12.54 -14.30
N VAL A 96 -5.31 12.60 -12.99
CA VAL A 96 -6.07 11.55 -12.27
C VAL A 96 -7.48 11.40 -12.83
N GLY A 97 -8.12 12.50 -13.26
CA GLY A 97 -9.42 12.45 -13.94
C GLY A 97 -9.40 11.68 -15.26
N GLU A 98 -8.36 11.89 -16.09
CA GLU A 98 -8.13 11.12 -17.31
C GLU A 98 -7.84 9.64 -17.01
N TYR A 99 -6.99 9.38 -16.01
CA TYR A 99 -6.66 8.03 -15.56
C TYR A 99 -7.90 7.28 -15.07
N ARG A 100 -8.78 7.94 -14.29
CA ARG A 100 -10.04 7.34 -13.81
C ARG A 100 -10.99 7.01 -14.95
N LYS A 101 -11.10 7.87 -15.97
CA LYS A 101 -11.88 7.57 -17.19
C LYS A 101 -11.32 6.36 -17.91
N LEU A 102 -10.00 6.24 -17.99
CA LEU A 102 -9.31 5.11 -18.62
C LEU A 102 -9.56 3.80 -17.84
N ALA A 103 -9.36 3.82 -16.52
CA ALA A 103 -9.56 2.69 -15.62
C ALA A 103 -10.99 2.15 -15.67
N ASN A 104 -11.99 3.02 -15.85
CA ASN A 104 -13.40 2.65 -15.95
C ASN A 104 -13.88 2.36 -17.39
N SER A 105 -13.01 2.47 -18.39
CA SER A 105 -13.37 2.14 -19.77
C SER A 105 -13.61 0.64 -19.93
N LYS A 106 -14.41 0.23 -20.93
CA LYS A 106 -14.68 -1.18 -21.24
C LYS A 106 -13.42 -2.04 -21.43
N LYS A 107 -12.28 -1.41 -21.77
CA LYS A 107 -11.01 -2.10 -21.99
C LYS A 107 -10.29 -2.46 -20.69
N TYR A 108 -10.39 -1.61 -19.66
CA TYR A 108 -9.59 -1.73 -18.43
C TYR A 108 -10.44 -1.92 -17.17
N CYS A 109 -11.76 -1.79 -17.25
CA CYS A 109 -12.62 -1.96 -16.09
C CYS A 109 -12.48 -3.36 -15.47
N THR A 110 -12.68 -3.44 -14.17
CA THR A 110 -12.75 -4.71 -13.44
C THR A 110 -13.83 -5.60 -14.08
N PRO A 111 -13.50 -6.86 -14.43
CA PRO A 111 -14.48 -7.76 -15.02
C PRO A 111 -15.55 -8.10 -13.99
N HIS A 112 -16.74 -8.45 -14.47
CA HIS A 112 -17.76 -9.02 -13.60
C HIS A 112 -17.21 -10.28 -12.91
N HIS A 113 -17.44 -10.41 -11.62
CA HIS A 113 -16.97 -11.51 -10.79
C HIS A 113 -17.95 -11.77 -9.64
N LYS A 114 -17.99 -13.03 -9.18
CA LYS A 114 -18.90 -13.45 -8.12
C LYS A 114 -18.37 -13.12 -6.73
N ASP A 115 -17.12 -13.47 -6.50
CA ASP A 115 -16.43 -13.42 -5.21
C ASP A 115 -14.94 -13.13 -5.44
N PHE A 116 -14.19 -12.98 -4.34
CA PHE A 116 -12.76 -12.73 -4.38
C PHE A 116 -12.01 -13.81 -5.16
N ASP A 117 -12.29 -15.08 -4.87
CA ASP A 117 -11.60 -16.21 -5.50
C ASP A 117 -11.81 -16.24 -7.02
N ASP A 118 -13.01 -15.87 -7.49
CA ASP A 118 -13.29 -15.72 -8.92
C ASP A 118 -12.50 -14.56 -9.54
N LEU A 119 -12.38 -13.42 -8.84
CA LEU A 119 -11.57 -12.29 -9.29
C LEU A 119 -10.07 -12.63 -9.33
N GLU A 120 -9.57 -13.32 -8.30
CA GLU A 120 -8.17 -13.78 -8.22
C GLU A 120 -7.85 -14.77 -9.35
N ARG A 121 -8.71 -15.76 -9.60
CA ARG A 121 -8.54 -16.68 -10.74
C ARG A 121 -8.51 -15.92 -12.07
N LYS A 122 -9.37 -14.91 -12.23
CA LYS A 122 -9.37 -14.05 -13.44
C LYS A 122 -8.11 -13.22 -13.56
N TYR A 123 -7.55 -12.72 -12.46
CA TYR A 123 -6.29 -12.00 -12.45
C TYR A 123 -5.16 -12.90 -13.00
N TRP A 124 -4.91 -14.05 -12.37
CA TRP A 124 -3.81 -14.95 -12.76
C TRP A 124 -3.99 -15.53 -14.16
N LYS A 125 -5.21 -15.88 -14.55
CA LYS A 125 -5.50 -16.40 -15.90
C LYS A 125 -5.24 -15.37 -17.00
N ASN A 126 -5.51 -14.09 -16.73
CA ASN A 126 -5.50 -13.05 -17.75
C ASN A 126 -4.34 -12.05 -17.61
N LEU A 127 -3.37 -12.30 -16.72
CA LEU A 127 -2.32 -11.34 -16.37
C LEU A 127 -1.56 -10.81 -17.60
N THR A 128 -1.26 -11.67 -18.57
CA THR A 128 -0.54 -11.34 -19.81
C THR A 128 -1.40 -10.65 -20.89
N PHE A 129 -2.73 -10.65 -20.76
CA PHE A 129 -3.65 -10.05 -21.72
C PHE A 129 -4.05 -8.65 -21.31
N VAL A 130 -3.98 -7.67 -22.22
CA VAL A 130 -4.30 -6.26 -21.92
C VAL A 130 -3.43 -5.74 -20.76
N SER A 131 -2.29 -5.17 -21.12
CA SER A 131 -1.36 -4.54 -20.19
C SER A 131 -2.03 -3.32 -19.51
N PRO A 132 -2.22 -3.32 -18.19
CA PRO A 132 -2.79 -2.19 -17.48
C PRO A 132 -1.79 -1.04 -17.43
N ILE A 133 -2.26 0.16 -17.07
CA ILE A 133 -1.41 1.31 -16.79
C ILE A 133 -1.49 1.56 -15.29
N TYR A 134 -0.36 1.83 -14.64
CA TYR A 134 -0.27 2.12 -13.22
C TYR A 134 0.31 3.52 -13.03
N GLY A 135 -0.39 4.38 -12.30
CA GLY A 135 0.18 5.64 -11.83
C GLY A 135 0.92 5.37 -10.53
N ALA A 136 2.17 4.93 -10.62
CA ALA A 136 3.02 4.60 -9.48
C ALA A 136 4.04 5.70 -9.20
N ASP A 137 4.56 5.70 -7.97
CA ASP A 137 5.73 6.48 -7.55
C ASP A 137 5.57 7.99 -7.77
N ILE A 138 4.38 8.52 -7.46
CA ILE A 138 4.12 9.96 -7.50
C ILE A 138 4.45 10.56 -6.14
N SER A 139 5.52 11.36 -6.04
CA SER A 139 5.87 12.10 -4.82
C SER A 139 4.71 12.98 -4.35
N GLY A 140 4.28 12.80 -3.10
CA GLY A 140 3.24 13.62 -2.49
C GLY A 140 2.40 12.88 -1.45
N SER A 141 1.57 13.63 -0.73
CA SER A 141 0.65 13.09 0.28
C SER A 141 -0.79 13.48 0.00
N LEU A 142 -1.71 12.57 0.30
CA LEU A 142 -3.14 12.84 0.32
C LEU A 142 -3.69 13.04 1.75
N TYR A 143 -2.83 13.34 2.73
CA TYR A 143 -3.26 13.74 4.07
C TYR A 143 -3.54 15.25 4.11
N ASP A 144 -4.48 15.67 4.95
CA ASP A 144 -4.63 17.09 5.29
C ASP A 144 -3.56 17.48 6.33
N GLU A 145 -3.10 18.73 6.29
CA GLU A 145 -2.00 19.22 7.15
C GLU A 145 -2.33 19.15 8.66
N ASP A 146 -3.62 19.21 9.02
CA ASP A 146 -4.08 19.17 10.41
C ASP A 146 -4.21 17.75 10.99
N VAL A 147 -3.89 16.71 10.21
CA VAL A 147 -3.91 15.31 10.68
C VAL A 147 -2.58 14.95 11.32
N ALA A 148 -2.59 14.74 12.64
CA ALA A 148 -1.41 14.36 13.42
C ALA A 148 -1.23 12.84 13.52
N GLU A 149 -2.32 12.09 13.67
CA GLU A 149 -2.26 10.65 13.88
C GLU A 149 -2.00 9.91 12.56
N TRP A 150 -0.94 9.10 12.54
CA TRP A 150 -0.59 8.19 11.44
C TRP A 150 -0.50 8.89 10.07
N ASN A 151 -0.04 10.14 10.05
CA ASN A 151 0.22 10.86 8.83
C ASN A 151 1.47 10.29 8.15
N ILE A 152 1.34 9.65 6.99
CA ILE A 152 2.46 9.01 6.30
C ILE A 152 3.55 10.02 5.91
N GLY A 153 3.19 11.29 5.72
CA GLY A 153 4.18 12.35 5.51
C GLY A 153 5.02 12.68 6.75
N HIS A 154 4.52 12.37 7.94
CA HIS A 154 5.09 12.74 9.24
C HIS A 154 4.80 11.67 10.30
N LEU A 155 5.42 10.49 10.17
CA LEU A 155 5.21 9.37 11.10
C LEU A 155 5.96 9.56 12.43
N ASN A 156 6.88 10.52 12.52
CA ASN A 156 7.72 10.80 13.69
C ASN A 156 8.55 9.59 14.12
N THR A 157 9.19 8.94 13.15
CA THR A 157 10.06 7.79 13.39
C THR A 157 11.53 8.20 13.36
N LEU A 158 12.43 7.27 13.69
CA LEU A 158 13.87 7.50 13.55
C LEU A 158 14.29 7.77 12.09
N LEU A 159 13.50 7.33 11.10
CA LEU A 159 13.79 7.57 9.69
C LEU A 159 13.69 9.06 9.33
N ASP A 160 12.82 9.80 10.01
CA ASP A 160 12.66 11.25 9.86
C ASP A 160 13.95 11.99 10.23
N MET A 161 14.77 11.43 11.13
CA MET A 161 16.08 12.01 11.51
C MET A 161 17.11 11.98 10.37
N VAL A 162 16.96 11.07 9.39
CA VAL A 162 17.85 11.03 8.21
C VAL A 162 17.73 12.32 7.40
N GLU A 163 16.51 12.84 7.24
CA GLU A 163 16.32 14.14 6.61
C GLU A 163 16.76 15.26 7.56
N GLN A 164 16.31 15.24 8.82
CA GLN A 164 16.50 16.36 9.75
C GLN A 164 17.97 16.59 10.15
N GLU A 165 18.75 15.52 10.36
CA GLU A 165 20.12 15.60 10.83
C GLU A 165 21.15 15.48 9.71
N CYS A 166 20.87 14.65 8.69
CA CYS A 166 21.80 14.41 7.59
C CYS A 166 21.48 15.22 6.32
N GLY A 167 20.28 15.81 6.21
CA GLY A 167 19.84 16.56 5.03
C GLY A 167 19.61 15.69 3.79
N ILE A 168 19.42 14.37 3.97
CA ILE A 168 19.29 13.41 2.88
C ILE A 168 17.80 13.10 2.65
N VAL A 169 17.30 13.41 1.46
CA VAL A 169 15.94 13.07 1.00
C VAL A 169 16.04 11.93 -0.01
N ILE A 170 15.31 10.83 0.25
CA ILE A 170 15.23 9.65 -0.61
C ILE A 170 13.74 9.45 -0.94
N GLU A 171 13.36 9.79 -2.17
CA GLU A 171 11.97 9.74 -2.59
C GLU A 171 11.38 8.33 -2.43
N GLY A 172 10.22 8.24 -1.75
CA GLY A 172 9.56 6.96 -1.46
C GLY A 172 10.06 6.23 -0.23
N VAL A 173 11.20 6.61 0.34
CA VAL A 173 11.75 6.02 1.56
C VAL A 173 11.44 6.90 2.76
N ASN A 174 11.84 8.17 2.71
CA ASN A 174 11.50 9.15 3.76
C ASN A 174 10.53 10.24 3.29
N THR A 175 9.99 10.11 2.07
CA THR A 175 8.86 10.91 1.57
C THR A 175 7.77 10.01 1.02
N PRO A 176 6.48 10.40 1.15
CA PRO A 176 5.37 9.56 0.71
C PRO A 176 5.25 9.48 -0.82
N TYR A 177 4.90 8.29 -1.30
CA TYR A 177 4.41 8.06 -2.66
C TYR A 177 2.92 7.82 -2.73
N LEU A 178 2.30 8.35 -3.78
CA LEU A 178 0.93 8.06 -4.18
C LEU A 178 0.89 7.04 -5.30
N TYR A 179 -0.11 6.17 -5.22
CA TYR A 179 -0.35 5.11 -6.19
C TYR A 179 -1.80 5.13 -6.68
N PHE A 180 -2.00 5.40 -7.97
CA PHE A 180 -3.29 5.31 -8.64
C PHE A 180 -3.39 4.00 -9.37
N GLY A 181 -4.16 3.04 -8.84
CA GLY A 181 -4.34 1.70 -9.41
C GLY A 181 -5.53 1.58 -10.36
N MET A 182 -5.46 0.60 -11.26
CA MET A 182 -6.60 0.07 -12.00
C MET A 182 -6.59 -1.45 -11.96
N TRP A 183 -7.63 -2.09 -12.50
CA TRP A 183 -7.69 -3.55 -12.60
C TRP A 183 -6.40 -4.11 -13.22
N LYS A 184 -5.85 -5.15 -12.58
CA LYS A 184 -4.58 -5.84 -12.89
C LYS A 184 -3.28 -5.07 -12.65
N THR A 185 -3.31 -3.82 -12.20
CA THR A 185 -2.05 -3.17 -11.80
C THR A 185 -1.39 -3.97 -10.68
N THR A 186 -0.08 -4.18 -10.78
CA THR A 186 0.65 -5.19 -10.01
C THR A 186 1.93 -4.62 -9.40
N PHE A 187 2.25 -5.02 -8.19
CA PHE A 187 3.57 -4.87 -7.59
C PHE A 187 4.20 -6.27 -7.50
N ALA A 188 5.45 -6.41 -7.96
CA ALA A 188 6.13 -7.70 -7.99
C ALA A 188 6.60 -8.10 -6.57
N TRP A 189 7.02 -9.34 -6.42
CA TRP A 189 7.67 -9.81 -5.18
C TRP A 189 8.94 -8.99 -4.91
N HIS A 190 9.00 -8.35 -3.75
CA HIS A 190 10.16 -7.60 -3.26
C HIS A 190 10.11 -7.48 -1.72
N THR A 191 11.25 -7.13 -1.12
CA THR A 191 11.30 -6.46 0.19
C THR A 191 11.55 -4.98 -0.04
N GLU A 192 11.26 -4.16 0.97
CA GLU A 192 11.53 -2.73 0.91
C GLU A 192 13.04 -2.45 0.85
N ASP A 193 13.42 -1.27 0.37
CA ASP A 193 14.82 -0.85 0.36
C ASP A 193 15.41 -0.91 1.78
N MET A 194 16.62 -1.46 1.89
CA MET A 194 17.31 -1.71 3.17
C MET A 194 16.53 -2.59 4.16
N ASP A 195 15.58 -3.39 3.65
CA ASP A 195 14.66 -4.22 4.45
C ASP A 195 13.91 -3.42 5.53
N LEU A 196 13.61 -2.16 5.23
CA LEU A 196 12.82 -1.28 6.10
C LEU A 196 11.37 -1.76 6.24
N TYR A 197 10.67 -1.20 7.22
CA TYR A 197 9.22 -1.28 7.29
C TYR A 197 8.60 -0.36 6.23
N SER A 198 7.47 -0.78 5.65
CA SER A 198 6.59 0.09 4.88
C SER A 198 5.21 0.22 5.51
N ILE A 199 4.54 1.33 5.23
CA ILE A 199 3.14 1.57 5.57
C ILE A 199 2.37 1.93 4.31
N ASN A 200 1.20 1.31 4.13
CA ASN A 200 0.32 1.58 3.00
C ASN A 200 -1.07 1.96 3.49
N TYR A 201 -1.59 3.09 3.02
CA TYR A 201 -2.96 3.52 3.28
C TYR A 201 -3.77 3.61 1.99
N LEU A 202 -4.89 2.88 1.93
CA LEU A 202 -5.82 2.91 0.81
C LEU A 202 -6.83 4.06 1.01
N HIS A 203 -6.52 5.22 0.40
CA HIS A 203 -7.35 6.43 0.52
C HIS A 203 -8.81 6.26 0.09
N PHE A 204 -9.03 5.68 -1.10
CA PHE A 204 -10.36 5.40 -1.63
C PHE A 204 -10.25 4.41 -2.82
N GLY A 205 -11.40 3.96 -3.33
CA GLY A 205 -11.48 3.15 -4.54
C GLY A 205 -11.69 1.67 -4.29
N GLN A 206 -11.20 0.84 -5.21
CA GLN A 206 -11.35 -0.62 -5.13
C GLN A 206 -10.25 -1.26 -4.25
N PRO A 207 -10.47 -2.48 -3.74
CA PRO A 207 -9.51 -3.16 -2.87
C PRO A 207 -8.15 -3.42 -3.55
N LYS A 208 -7.10 -3.48 -2.72
CA LYS A 208 -5.78 -4.03 -3.05
C LYS A 208 -5.61 -5.37 -2.34
N SER A 209 -5.24 -6.40 -3.09
CA SER A 209 -4.86 -7.70 -2.54
C SER A 209 -3.36 -7.73 -2.32
N TRP A 210 -2.94 -8.30 -1.18
CA TRP A 210 -1.57 -8.61 -0.84
C TRP A 210 -1.43 -10.12 -0.74
#